data_AF-A0A519S3W8-F1
#
_entry.id   AF-A0A519S3W8-F1
#
_cell.length_a   1.000
_cell.length_b   1.000
_cell.length_c   1.000
_cell.angle_alpha   90.00
_cell.angle_beta   90.00
_cell.angle_gamma   90.00
#
_symmetry.space_group_name_H-M   'P 1'
#
loop_
_entity.id
_entity.type
_entity.pdbx_description
1 polymer ?
#
loop_
_entity_poly.entity_id
_entity_poly.type
_entity_poly.pdbx_seq_one_letter_code
_entity_poly.pdbx_strand_id
1 'polypeptide(L)'
;MKHAKDATHLDVLLRQRGPLLTLVVEDDGCGFAAPAPTASAPAPPLTKGAGLRSIDVRVQMLQARLRQEAPAGQGVRTVVEVPTPA
;
A
#
# COMPACT_ATOMS: atom_id res chain seq x y z
N MET A 1 5.75 5.03 12.37
CA MET A 1 5.16 4.27 11.24
C MET A 1 4.71 2.92 11.79
N LYS A 2 3.41 2.56 11.77
CA LYS A 2 2.93 1.31 12.41
C LYS A 2 3.23 0.03 11.63
N HIS A 3 3.28 0.14 10.29
CA HIS A 3 3.47 -1.00 9.37
C HIS A 3 4.88 -1.08 8.80
N ALA A 4 5.63 0.02 8.92
CA ALA A 4 7.06 0.09 8.63
C ALA A 4 7.88 0.05 9.92
N LYS A 5 7.40 -0.68 10.95
CA LYS A 5 8.18 -0.89 12.16
C LYS A 5 9.40 -1.73 11.78
N ASP A 6 10.56 -1.35 12.30
CA ASP A 6 11.87 -1.99 12.04
C ASP A 6 12.32 -1.90 10.56
N ALA A 7 11.62 -1.12 9.73
CA ALA A 7 12.06 -0.81 8.38
C ALA A 7 13.38 -0.04 8.43
N THR A 8 14.33 -0.45 7.60
CA THR A 8 15.62 0.20 7.41
C THR A 8 15.69 0.93 6.07
N HIS A 9 14.76 0.62 5.16
CA HIS A 9 14.71 1.12 3.81
C HIS A 9 13.30 1.53 3.39
N LEU A 10 13.23 2.58 2.59
CA LEU A 10 12.01 3.05 1.94
C LEU A 10 12.36 3.49 0.53
N ASP A 11 11.81 2.79 -0.45
CA ASP A 11 11.89 3.14 -1.85
C ASP A 11 10.65 3.89 -2.31
N VAL A 12 10.87 5.00 -3.02
CA VAL A 12 9.83 5.75 -3.70
C VAL A 12 10.22 5.90 -5.16
N LEU A 13 9.58 5.12 -6.03
CA LEU A 13 9.81 5.14 -7.46
C LEU A 13 8.63 5.79 -8.17
N LEU A 14 8.92 6.79 -9.00
CA LEU A 14 7.96 7.37 -9.91
C LEU A 14 8.42 7.12 -11.35
N ARG A 15 7.56 6.51 -12.17
CA ARG A 15 7.90 6.16 -13.55
C ARG A 15 6.77 6.50 -14.51
N GLN A 16 7.08 7.27 -15.55
CA GLN A 16 6.20 7.51 -16.69
C GLN A 16 6.47 6.46 -17.79
N ARG A 17 5.41 5.85 -18.33
CA ARG A 17 5.45 5.03 -19.56
C ARG A 17 4.27 5.42 -20.45
N GLY A 18 4.52 6.22 -21.48
CA GLY A 18 3.44 6.80 -22.30
C GLY A 18 2.48 7.61 -21.41
N PRO A 19 1.15 7.43 -21.53
CA PRO A 19 0.15 8.15 -20.75
C PRO A 19 -0.10 7.52 -19.36
N LEU A 20 0.84 6.72 -18.84
CA LEU A 20 0.70 6.06 -17.55
C LEU A 20 1.83 6.47 -16.61
N LEU A 21 1.46 7.08 -15.48
CA LEU A 21 2.35 7.39 -14.38
C LEU A 21 2.18 6.36 -13.28
N THR A 22 3.25 5.66 -12.93
CA THR A 22 3.26 4.65 -11.87
C THR A 22 4.08 5.16 -10.69
N LEU A 23 3.44 5.28 -9.53
CA LEU A 23 4.10 5.47 -8.23
C LEU A 23 4.19 4.12 -7.53
N VAL A 24 5.40 3.73 -7.12
CA VAL A 24 5.64 2.60 -6.23
C VAL A 24 6.25 3.12 -4.94
N VAL A 25 5.66 2.76 -3.81
CA VAL A 25 6.18 3.01 -2.47
C VAL A 25 6.39 1.67 -1.79
N GLU A 26 7.63 1.36 -1.43
CA GLU A 26 8.00 0.07 -0.85
C GLU A 26 8.87 0.28 0.39
N ASP A 27 8.52 -0.36 1.51
CA ASP A 27 9.35 -0.41 2.71
C ASP A 27 9.69 -1.87 3.04
N ASP A 28 10.74 -2.08 3.83
CA ASP A 28 11.21 -3.39 4.30
C ASP A 28 10.78 -3.70 5.75
N GLY A 29 9.71 -3.07 6.25
CA GLY A 29 9.27 -3.21 7.63
C GLY A 29 8.45 -4.46 7.95
N CYS A 30 7.72 -4.41 9.06
CA CYS A 30 6.93 -5.55 9.53
C CYS A 30 5.69 -5.88 8.66
N GLY A 31 5.29 -4.98 7.76
CA GLY A 31 4.10 -5.13 6.93
C GLY A 31 2.79 -4.99 7.71
N PHE A 32 1.70 -5.45 7.10
CA PHE A 32 0.38 -5.53 7.72
C PHE A 32 0.29 -6.82 8.55
N ALA A 33 0.66 -6.76 9.83
CA ALA A 33 0.42 -7.89 10.73
C ALA A 33 -1.10 -8.14 10.83
N ALA A 34 -1.58 -9.27 10.30
CA ALA A 34 -2.87 -9.80 10.69
C ALA A 34 -2.77 -10.16 12.18
N PRO A 35 -3.74 -9.80 13.05
CA PRO A 35 -3.77 -10.36 14.39
C PRO A 35 -3.78 -11.88 14.27
N ALA A 36 -2.95 -12.56 15.08
CA ALA A 36 -2.81 -14.01 15.06
C ALA A 36 -4.21 -14.65 15.10
N PRO A 37 -4.53 -15.61 14.20
CA PRO A 37 -5.82 -16.27 14.23
C PRO A 37 -5.96 -16.97 15.58
N THR A 38 -6.90 -16.54 16.41
CA THR A 38 -7.38 -17.38 17.50
C THR A 38 -8.11 -18.56 16.83
N ALA A 39 -7.91 -19.77 17.36
CA ALA A 39 -8.30 -21.05 16.74
C ALA A 39 -9.82 -21.24 16.45
N SER A 40 -10.63 -20.19 16.52
CA SER A 40 -12.09 -20.25 16.48
C SER A 40 -12.76 -19.06 15.80
N ALA A 41 -12.01 -18.12 15.19
CA ALA A 41 -12.62 -17.00 14.47
C ALA A 41 -11.84 -16.63 13.19
N PRO A 42 -12.53 -16.31 12.07
CA PRO A 42 -11.88 -15.74 10.90
C PRO A 42 -11.14 -14.45 11.29
N ALA A 43 -9.95 -14.25 10.73
CA ALA A 43 -9.15 -13.05 11.01
C ALA A 43 -9.97 -11.78 10.70
N PRO A 44 -10.06 -10.81 11.61
CA PRO A 44 -10.82 -9.59 11.38
C PRO A 44 -10.24 -8.83 10.17
N PRO A 45 -11.08 -8.16 9.36
CA PRO A 45 -10.62 -7.38 8.23
C PRO A 45 -9.67 -6.27 8.72
N LEU A 46 -8.55 -6.09 8.04
CA LEU A 46 -7.61 -5.03 8.34
C LEU A 46 -8.31 -3.67 8.25
N THR A 47 -8.50 -3.01 9.39
CA THR A 47 -9.10 -1.68 9.43
C THR A 47 -8.11 -0.65 8.87
N LYS A 48 -8.43 -0.12 7.68
CA LYS A 48 -7.66 0.98 7.08
C LYS A 48 -7.73 2.21 8.00
N GLY A 49 -6.57 2.78 8.35
CA GLY A 49 -6.50 4.07 9.06
C GLY A 49 -6.92 5.24 8.17
N ALA A 50 -7.12 6.42 8.76
CA ALA A 50 -7.56 7.63 8.03
C ALA A 50 -6.66 7.97 6.82
N GLY A 51 -5.35 7.78 6.94
CA GLY A 51 -4.40 8.01 5.84
C GLY A 51 -4.66 7.13 4.61
N LEU A 52 -4.86 5.82 4.82
CA LEU A 52 -5.17 4.88 3.71
C LEU A 52 -6.54 5.17 3.09
N ARG A 53 -7.53 5.54 3.91
CA ARG A 53 -8.85 5.97 3.39
C ARG A 53 -8.75 7.23 2.53
N SER A 54 -7.92 8.19 2.94
CA SER A 54 -7.65 9.40 2.16
C SER A 54 -6.94 9.10 0.83
N ILE A 55 -6.03 8.11 0.83
CA ILE A 55 -5.40 7.62 -0.41
C ILE A 55 -6.45 6.98 -1.32
N ASP A 56 -7.33 6.12 -0.82
CA ASP A 56 -8.40 5.50 -1.61
C ASP A 56 -9.27 6.56 -2.31
N VAL A 57 -9.65 7.63 -1.59
CA VAL A 57 -10.42 8.75 -2.16
C VAL A 57 -9.64 9.45 -3.28
N ARG A 58 -8.36 9.76 -3.08
CA ARG A 58 -7.54 10.42 -4.12
C ARG A 58 -7.35 9.53 -5.35
N VAL A 59 -7.18 8.22 -5.16
CA VAL A 59 -7.10 7.25 -6.25
C VAL A 59 -8.37 7.29 -7.09
N GLN A 60 -9.54 7.33 -6.46
CA GLN A 60 -10.82 7.48 -7.17
C GLN A 60 -10.93 8.81 -7.91
N MET A 61 -10.58 9.93 -7.28
CA MET A 61 -10.62 11.27 -7.89
C MET A 61 -9.74 11.37 -9.14
N LEU A 62 -8.60 10.69 -9.14
CA LEU A 62 -7.64 10.67 -10.25
C LEU A 62 -7.96 9.60 -11.30
N GLN A 63 -9.07 8.86 -11.16
CA GLN A 63 -9.40 7.69 -11.98
C GLN A 63 -8.24 6.69 -12.06
N ALA A 64 -7.47 6.61 -10.96
CA ALA A 64 -6.28 5.80 -10.84
C ALA A 64 -6.61 4.39 -10.34
N ARG A 65 -5.62 3.50 -10.39
CA ARG A 65 -5.69 2.16 -9.80
C ARG A 65 -4.70 2.07 -8.65
N LEU A 66 -5.12 1.39 -7.58
CA LEU A 66 -4.30 1.12 -6.41
C LEU A 66 -4.19 -0.39 -6.20
N ARG A 67 -2.97 -0.89 -6.08
CA ARG A 67 -2.65 -2.25 -5.62
C ARG A 67 -1.74 -2.16 -4.41
N GLN A 68 -2.02 -2.97 -3.41
CA GLN A 68 -1.20 -3.03 -2.20
C GLN A 68 -0.90 -4.48 -1.86
N GLU A 69 0.37 -4.77 -1.58
CA GLU A 69 0.89 -6.07 -1.22
C GLU A 69 1.66 -5.91 0.10
N ALA A 70 1.42 -6.77 1.07
CA ALA A 70 2.20 -6.76 2.31
C ALA A 70 2.26 -8.17 2.89
N PRO A 71 3.12 -9.04 2.35
CA PRO A 71 3.43 -10.30 3.00
C PRO A 71 3.97 -10.02 4.41
N ALA A 72 3.58 -10.83 5.40
CA ALA A 72 4.03 -10.64 6.78
C ALA A 72 5.56 -10.67 6.86
N GLY A 73 6.16 -9.63 7.45
CA GLY A 73 7.61 -9.53 7.65
C GLY A 73 8.43 -9.22 6.40
N GLN A 74 7.80 -8.84 5.28
CA GLN A 74 8.48 -8.42 4.04
C GLN A 74 8.14 -6.97 3.67
N GLY A 75 7.68 -6.19 4.65
CA GLY A 75 7.27 -4.81 4.46
C GLY A 75 5.97 -4.63 3.69
N VAL A 76 5.82 -3.48 3.05
CA VAL A 76 4.63 -3.11 2.28
C VAL A 76 5.04 -2.56 0.95
N ARG A 77 4.41 -3.05 -0.12
CA ARG A 77 4.52 -2.51 -1.46
C ARG A 77 3.19 -1.93 -1.93
N THR A 78 3.18 -0.64 -2.21
CA THR A 78 2.01 0.11 -2.67
C THR A 78 2.26 0.62 -4.08
N VAL A 79 1.37 0.29 -5.01
CA VAL A 79 1.45 0.70 -6.42
C VAL A 79 0.22 1.53 -6.76
N VAL A 80 0.44 2.75 -7.23
CA VAL A 80 -0.61 3.64 -7.77
C VAL A 80 -0.32 3.90 -9.25
N GLU A 81 -1.29 3.59 -10.09
CA GLU A 81 -1.23 3.82 -11.54
C GLU A 81 -2.22 4.92 -11.92
N VAL A 82 -1.70 6.07 -12.35
CA VAL A 82 -2.47 7.26 -12.71
C VAL A 82 -2.40 7.45 -14.23
N PRO A 83 -3.54 7.40 -14.94
CA PRO A 83 -3.59 7.86 -16.32
C PRO A 83 -3.22 9.35 -16.37
N THR A 84 -2.29 9.72 -17.23
CA THR A 84 -1.95 11.12 -17.49
C THR A 84 -2.51 11.54 -18.84
N PRO A 85 -2.90 12.81 -19.02
CA PRO A 85 -3.12 13.35 -20.35
C PRO A 85 -1.89 13.13 -21.25
N ALA A 86 -2.14 12.97 -22.54
CA ALA A 86 -1.09 12.92 -23.56
C ALA A 86 -0.54 14.33 -23.86
#